data_AF-A0A2V9J0L5-F1
#
_entry.id   AF-A0A2V9J0L5-F1
#
_cell.length_a   1.000
_cell.length_b   1.000
_cell.length_c   1.000
_cell.angle_alpha   90.00
_cell.angle_beta   90.00
_cell.angle_gamma   90.00
#
_symmetry.space_group_name_H-M   'P 1'
#
loop_
_entity.id
_entity.type
_entity.pdbx_description
1 polymer ?
#
loop_
_entity_poly.entity_id
_entity_poly.type
_entity_poly.pdbx_seq_one_letter_code
_entity_poly.pdbx_strand_id
1 'polypeptide(L)'
;MGYFLVFWSLFSYGILGICHKLAERKKCRPQPLAAMLMLSAFVGMNAFVLWGTGYSIPSRARYTALLCGAIALCALWAFQEGLKHGKIATSWLIINLSSAIPTLGSILIYKEPINLKKAGILALIVVAIVMVWRDRLEDLKRLEKRQERFPEPSTRVKPPGGMTEGEA
;
A
#
# COMPACT_ATOMS: atom_id res chain seq x y z
N MET A 1 -17.96 -7.93 22.27
CA MET A 1 -16.71 -7.15 22.37
C MET A 1 -15.84 -7.23 21.12
N GLY A 2 -15.48 -8.42 20.62
CA GLY A 2 -14.58 -8.55 19.46
C GLY A 2 -15.00 -7.77 18.20
N TYR A 3 -16.27 -7.86 17.78
CA TYR A 3 -16.76 -7.10 16.62
C TYR A 3 -16.65 -5.58 16.77
N PHE A 4 -16.86 -5.06 17.98
CA PHE A 4 -16.73 -3.62 18.24
C PHE A 4 -15.28 -3.15 18.05
N LEU A 5 -14.29 -3.94 18.51
CA LEU A 5 -12.87 -3.64 18.30
C LEU A 5 -12.48 -3.70 16.81
N VAL A 6 -13.08 -4.61 16.04
CA VAL A 6 -12.89 -4.68 14.58
C VAL A 6 -13.47 -3.43 13.92
N PHE A 7 -14.68 -3.00 14.27
CA PHE A 7 -15.25 -1.74 13.77
C PHE A 7 -14.41 -0.51 14.15
N TRP A 8 -13.91 -0.47 15.39
CA TRP A 8 -13.01 0.58 15.85
C TRP A 8 -11.70 0.60 15.04
N SER A 9 -11.17 -0.57 14.70
CA SER A 9 -9.97 -0.66 13.86
C SER A 9 -10.22 -0.09 12.46
N LEU A 10 -11.36 -0.40 11.84
CA LEU A 10 -11.73 0.15 10.53
C LEU A 10 -11.83 1.67 10.56
N PHE A 11 -12.45 2.21 11.60
CA PHE A 11 -12.55 3.66 11.80
C PHE A 11 -11.16 4.30 11.96
N SER A 12 -10.30 3.70 12.78
CA SER A 12 -8.92 4.19 13.00
C SER A 12 -8.06 4.12 11.73
N TYR A 13 -8.19 3.05 10.93
CA TYR A 13 -7.53 2.94 9.62
C TYR A 13 -8.01 4.00 8.63
N GLY A 14 -9.31 4.32 8.64
CA GLY A 14 -9.87 5.41 7.84
C GLY A 14 -9.27 6.78 8.19
N ILE A 15 -9.17 7.09 9.50
CA ILE A 15 -8.54 8.33 9.97
C ILE A 15 -7.06 8.39 9.55
N LEU A 16 -6.34 7.27 9.64
CA LEU A 16 -4.94 7.20 9.22
C LEU A 16 -4.75 7.65 7.77
N GLY A 17 -5.62 7.19 6.86
CA GLY A 17 -5.59 7.59 5.45
C GLY A 17 -5.82 9.09 5.24
N ILE A 18 -6.72 9.70 6.03
CA ILE A 18 -6.97 11.14 6.01
C ILE A 18 -5.74 11.91 6.53
N CYS A 19 -5.15 11.47 7.64
CA CYS A 19 -3.95 12.08 8.21
C CYS A 19 -2.77 12.02 7.24
N HIS A 20 -2.58 10.91 6.53
CA HIS A 20 -1.55 10.80 5.48
C HIS A 20 -1.77 11.82 4.36
N LYS A 21 -3.01 12.00 3.91
CA LYS A 21 -3.36 13.01 2.90
C LYS A 21 -3.12 14.44 3.39
N LEU A 22 -3.41 14.70 4.66
CA LEU A 22 -3.14 16.01 5.28
C LEU A 22 -1.64 16.29 5.38
N ALA A 23 -0.83 15.28 5.73
CA ALA A 23 0.62 15.40 5.77
C ALA A 23 1.21 15.66 4.38
N GLU A 24 0.67 15.01 3.34
CA GLU A 24 1.08 15.25 1.95
C GLU A 24 0.77 16.69 1.51
N ARG A 25 -0.41 17.24 1.84
CA ARG A 25 -0.73 18.64 1.58
C ARG A 25 0.24 19.62 2.24
N LYS A 26 0.84 19.22 3.37
CA LYS A 26 1.87 20.01 4.08
C LYS A 26 3.29 19.79 3.51
N LYS A 27 3.43 19.14 2.35
CA LYS A 27 4.71 18.82 1.68
C LYS A 27 5.65 17.97 2.54
N CYS A 28 5.11 17.17 3.47
CA CYS A 28 5.91 16.23 4.23
C CYS A 28 6.44 15.12 3.29
N ARG A 29 7.71 14.75 3.45
CA ARG A 29 8.27 13.60 2.73
C ARG A 29 7.59 12.31 3.24
N PRO A 30 7.18 11.39 2.36
CA PRO A 30 6.44 10.18 2.75
C PRO A 30 7.29 9.18 3.55
N GLN A 31 8.60 9.09 3.25
CA GLN A 31 9.49 8.12 3.91
C GLN A 31 9.69 8.40 5.41
N PRO A 32 10.04 9.63 5.85
CA PRO A 32 10.12 9.94 7.29
C PRO A 32 8.79 9.76 8.03
N LEU A 33 7.67 10.10 7.38
CA LEU A 33 6.34 9.93 7.98
C LEU A 33 6.04 8.45 8.26
N ALA A 34 6.34 7.56 7.31
CA ALA A 34 6.18 6.12 7.49
C ALA A 34 7.09 5.56 8.60
N ALA A 35 8.34 6.05 8.68
CA ALA A 35 9.27 5.67 9.74
C ALA A 35 8.78 6.10 11.13
N MET A 36 8.28 7.33 11.26
CA MET A 36 7.70 7.83 12.51
C MET A 36 6.45 7.07 12.93
N LEU A 37 5.60 6.69 11.97
CA LEU A 37 4.43 5.86 12.21
C LEU A 37 4.79 4.46 12.69
N MET A 38 5.79 3.82 12.08
CA MET A 38 6.28 2.52 12.55
C MET A 38 6.95 2.61 13.93
N LEU A 39 7.69 3.67 14.19
CA LEU A 39 8.31 3.90 15.49
C LEU A 39 7.25 4.08 16.59
N SER A 40 6.22 4.89 16.35
CA SER A 40 5.15 5.11 17.32
C SER A 40 4.33 3.82 17.55
N ALA A 41 4.06 3.05 16.50
CA ALA A 41 3.42 1.73 16.62
C ALA A 41 4.28 0.76 17.44
N PHE A 42 5.59 0.71 17.19
CA PHE A 42 6.52 -0.13 17.95
C PHE A 42 6.52 0.24 19.44
N VAL A 43 6.65 1.52 19.77
CA VAL A 43 6.63 1.99 21.17
C VAL A 43 5.30 1.67 21.83
N GLY A 44 4.17 1.95 21.17
CA GLY A 44 2.84 1.66 21.69
C GLY A 44 2.59 0.17 21.95
N MET A 45 3.00 -0.69 21.02
CA MET A 45 2.88 -2.15 21.18
C MET A 45 3.76 -2.67 22.32
N ASN A 46 5.00 -2.18 22.46
CA ASN A 46 5.87 -2.56 23.58
C ASN A 46 5.27 -2.13 24.92
N ALA A 47 4.78 -0.90 25.03
CA ALA A 47 4.12 -0.41 26.23
C ALA A 47 2.90 -1.27 26.60
N PHE A 48 2.08 -1.65 25.61
CA PHE A 48 0.93 -2.52 25.80
C PHE A 48 1.33 -3.92 26.31
N VAL A 49 2.38 -4.52 25.73
CA VAL A 49 2.88 -5.83 26.17
C VAL A 49 3.43 -5.77 27.59
N LEU A 50 4.19 -4.73 27.92
CA LEU A 50 4.77 -4.54 29.25
C LEU A 50 3.72 -4.26 30.32
N TRP A 51 2.62 -3.57 29.97
CA TRP A 51 1.50 -3.34 30.89
C TRP A 51 0.66 -4.61 31.14
N GLY A 52 0.59 -5.49 30.15
CA GLY A 52 -0.21 -6.71 30.21
C GLY A 52 0.57 -7.92 30.74
N THR A 53 0.90 -8.83 29.83
CA THR A 53 1.37 -10.18 30.14
C THR A 53 2.90 -10.33 30.13
N GLY A 54 3.64 -9.29 29.74
CA GLY A 54 5.08 -9.39 29.47
C GLY A 54 5.42 -10.24 28.23
N TYR A 55 6.71 -10.37 27.94
CA TYR A 55 7.22 -11.09 26.77
C TYR A 55 7.42 -12.59 27.03
N SER A 56 6.32 -13.34 27.17
CA SER A 56 6.36 -14.81 27.19
C SER A 56 5.94 -15.37 25.84
N ILE A 57 6.85 -15.35 24.86
CA ILE A 57 6.58 -15.80 23.48
C ILE A 57 7.32 -17.13 23.20
N PRO A 58 6.60 -18.21 22.81
CA PRO A 58 7.20 -19.47 22.39
C PRO A 58 8.16 -19.28 21.20
N SER A 59 9.30 -19.98 21.19
CA SER A 59 10.35 -19.80 20.18
C SER A 59 9.87 -19.95 18.73
N ARG A 60 8.91 -20.86 18.47
CA ARG A 60 8.31 -21.03 17.13
C ARG A 60 7.51 -19.79 16.68
N ALA A 61 6.75 -19.18 17.57
CA ALA A 61 5.99 -17.97 17.27
C ALA A 61 6.90 -16.76 16.99
N ARG A 62 8.11 -16.74 17.56
CA ARG A 62 9.10 -15.69 17.34
C ARG A 62 9.57 -15.63 15.89
N TYR A 63 9.85 -16.79 15.27
CA TYR A 63 10.25 -16.83 13.85
C TYR A 63 9.14 -16.35 12.92
N THR A 64 7.90 -16.78 13.17
CA THR A 64 6.74 -16.31 12.40
C THR A 64 6.54 -14.80 12.56
N ALA A 65 6.69 -14.26 13.77
CA ALA A 65 6.58 -12.83 14.01
C ALA A 65 7.66 -12.02 13.27
N LEU A 66 8.92 -12.51 13.26
CA LEU A 66 10.01 -11.87 12.52
C LEU A 66 9.76 -11.88 11.00
N LEU A 67 9.33 -13.03 10.46
CA LEU A 67 9.03 -13.14 9.03
C LEU A 67 7.86 -12.24 8.63
N CYS A 68 6.76 -12.26 9.39
CA CYS A 68 5.61 -11.39 9.16
C CYS A 68 5.97 -9.90 9.30
N GLY A 69 6.84 -9.55 10.25
CA GLY A 69 7.34 -8.18 10.41
C GLY A 69 8.13 -7.70 9.19
N ALA A 70 9.01 -8.55 8.64
CA ALA A 70 9.75 -8.24 7.42
C ALA A 70 8.81 -8.03 6.21
N ILE A 71 7.82 -8.92 6.05
CA ILE A 71 6.80 -8.79 4.99
C ILE A 71 6.00 -7.48 5.17
N ALA A 72 5.61 -7.14 6.39
CA ALA A 72 4.89 -5.91 6.69
C ALA A 72 5.72 -4.66 6.35
N LEU A 73 7.02 -4.68 6.61
CA LEU A 73 7.92 -3.59 6.24
C LEU A 73 8.02 -3.43 4.72
N CYS A 74 8.20 -4.52 3.99
CA CYS A 74 8.21 -4.50 2.52
C CYS A 74 6.88 -3.98 1.96
N ALA A 75 5.75 -4.44 2.51
CA ALA A 75 4.43 -3.97 2.11
C ALA A 75 4.23 -2.47 2.38
N LEU A 76 4.66 -1.98 3.54
CA LEU A 76 4.59 -0.57 3.87
C LEU A 76 5.44 0.26 2.91
N TRP A 77 6.66 -0.18 2.59
CA TRP A 77 7.51 0.51 1.63
C TRP A 77 6.88 0.55 0.24
N ALA A 78 6.42 -0.60 -0.28
CA ALA A 78 5.72 -0.66 -1.56
C ALA A 78 4.49 0.26 -1.58
N PHE A 79 3.74 0.34 -0.48
CA PHE A 79 2.62 1.25 -0.36
C PHE A 79 3.03 2.73 -0.40
N GLN A 80 4.09 3.12 0.33
CA GLN A 80 4.61 4.50 0.30
C GLN A 80 5.09 4.89 -1.10
N GLU A 81 5.73 3.99 -1.83
CA GLU A 81 6.13 4.23 -3.21
C GLU A 81 4.92 4.34 -4.15
N GLY A 82 3.90 3.52 -3.93
CA GLY A 82 2.62 3.58 -4.65
C GLY A 82 1.84 4.87 -4.40
N LEU A 83 1.91 5.44 -3.19
CA LEU A 83 1.29 6.72 -2.86
C LEU A 83 1.91 7.90 -3.62
N LYS A 84 3.21 7.85 -3.95
CA LYS A 84 3.87 8.92 -4.74
C LYS A 84 3.31 9.05 -6.16
N HIS A 85 2.82 7.95 -6.73
CA HIS A 85 2.42 7.86 -8.14
C HIS A 85 0.90 7.75 -8.34
N GLY A 86 0.11 7.69 -7.26
CA GLY A 86 -1.29 7.33 -7.32
C GLY A 86 -2.20 8.21 -6.46
N LYS A 87 -3.47 8.32 -6.85
CA LYS A 87 -4.51 8.88 -5.99
C LYS A 87 -4.59 8.04 -4.71
N ILE A 88 -4.45 8.70 -3.56
CA ILE A 88 -4.55 8.09 -2.22
C ILE A 88 -5.80 7.20 -2.09
N ALA A 89 -6.95 7.66 -2.61
CA ALA A 89 -8.20 6.92 -2.58
C ALA A 89 -8.10 5.56 -3.28
N THR A 90 -7.46 5.49 -4.45
CA THR A 90 -7.24 4.23 -5.17
C THR A 90 -6.28 3.32 -4.40
N SER A 91 -5.19 3.85 -3.86
CA SER A 91 -4.20 3.06 -3.13
C SER A 91 -4.79 2.42 -1.87
N TRP A 92 -5.60 3.15 -1.10
CA TRP A 92 -6.32 2.61 0.06
C TRP A 92 -7.38 1.59 -0.32
N LEU A 93 -8.09 1.81 -1.42
CA LEU A 93 -9.09 0.87 -1.92
C LEU A 93 -8.43 -0.45 -2.33
N ILE A 94 -7.28 -0.40 -3.01
CA ILE A 94 -6.48 -1.58 -3.37
C ILE A 94 -6.01 -2.33 -2.12
N ILE A 95 -5.56 -1.64 -1.07
CA ILE A 95 -5.23 -2.28 0.21
C ILE A 95 -6.45 -2.99 0.79
N ASN A 96 -7.61 -2.33 0.85
CA ASN A 96 -8.80 -2.95 1.42
C ASN A 96 -9.26 -4.16 0.61
N LEU A 97 -9.10 -4.11 -0.72
CA LEU A 97 -9.36 -5.22 -1.63
C LEU A 97 -8.37 -6.38 -1.44
N SER A 98 -7.16 -6.14 -0.92
CA SER A 98 -6.21 -7.19 -0.60
C SER A 98 -6.69 -8.14 0.50
N SER A 99 -7.75 -7.78 1.24
CA SER A 99 -8.46 -8.69 2.17
C SER A 99 -9.01 -9.95 1.49
N ALA A 100 -9.15 -9.93 0.15
CA ALA A 100 -9.45 -11.12 -0.64
C ALA A 100 -8.39 -12.22 -0.45
N ILE A 101 -7.10 -11.84 -0.35
CA ILE A 101 -5.97 -12.77 -0.24
C ILE A 101 -6.06 -13.60 1.05
N PRO A 102 -6.14 -13.02 2.27
CA PRO A 102 -6.29 -13.81 3.48
C PRO A 102 -7.63 -14.55 3.54
N THR A 103 -8.69 -14.03 2.90
CA THR A 103 -9.98 -14.75 2.82
C THR A 103 -9.85 -16.03 1.97
N LEU A 104 -9.26 -15.93 0.78
CA LEU A 104 -8.96 -17.08 -0.08
C LEU A 104 -7.99 -18.04 0.60
N GLY A 105 -6.94 -17.52 1.22
CA GLY A 105 -6.00 -18.31 2.01
C GLY A 105 -6.69 -19.08 3.13
N SER A 106 -7.64 -18.46 3.84
CA SER A 106 -8.38 -19.15 4.90
C SER A 106 -9.21 -20.31 4.37
N ILE A 107 -9.93 -20.08 3.25
CA ILE A 107 -10.74 -21.10 2.59
C ILE A 107 -9.87 -22.26 2.10
N LEU A 108 -8.73 -21.97 1.48
CA LEU A 108 -7.86 -23.00 0.89
C LEU A 108 -7.07 -23.79 1.94
N ILE A 109 -6.53 -23.12 2.96
CA ILE A 109 -5.67 -23.73 3.98
C ILE A 109 -6.50 -24.40 5.07
N TYR A 110 -7.51 -23.70 5.61
CA TYR A 110 -8.33 -24.21 6.72
C TYR A 110 -9.59 -24.93 6.26
N LYS A 111 -9.82 -25.06 4.94
CA LYS A 111 -10.98 -25.73 4.34
C LYS A 111 -12.31 -25.23 4.91
N GLU A 112 -12.40 -23.91 5.14
CA GLU A 112 -13.63 -23.31 5.64
C GLU A 112 -14.79 -23.52 4.65
N PRO A 113 -16.01 -23.85 5.13
CA PRO A 113 -17.15 -24.01 4.26
C PRO A 113 -17.53 -22.67 3.58
N ILE A 114 -17.63 -22.73 2.26
CA ILE A 114 -18.05 -21.59 1.43
C ILE A 114 -19.57 -21.57 1.37
N ASN A 115 -20.16 -20.56 2.01
CA ASN A 115 -21.59 -20.29 1.90
C ASN A 115 -21.86 -19.43 0.65
N LEU A 116 -23.04 -19.55 0.02
CA LEU A 116 -23.47 -18.71 -1.10
C LEU A 116 -23.27 -17.21 -0.83
N LYS A 117 -23.49 -16.78 0.42
CA LYS A 117 -23.24 -15.40 0.87
C LYS A 117 -21.76 -15.00 0.78
N LYS A 118 -20.84 -15.88 1.21
CA LYS A 118 -19.39 -15.65 1.12
C LYS A 118 -18.94 -15.59 -0.34
N ALA A 119 -19.49 -16.46 -1.19
CA ALA A 119 -19.24 -16.43 -2.63
C ALA A 119 -19.72 -15.12 -3.28
N GLY A 120 -20.91 -14.63 -2.92
CA GLY A 120 -21.42 -13.33 -3.38
C GLY A 120 -20.54 -12.15 -2.98
N ILE A 121 -20.03 -12.14 -1.74
CA ILE A 121 -19.07 -11.11 -1.28
C ILE A 121 -17.78 -11.18 -2.09
N LEU A 122 -17.25 -12.37 -2.33
CA LEU A 122 -16.04 -12.56 -3.13
C LEU A 122 -16.23 -12.05 -4.57
N ALA A 123 -17.40 -12.32 -5.17
CA ALA A 123 -17.75 -11.80 -6.50
C ALA A 123 -17.79 -10.26 -6.52
N LEU A 124 -18.39 -9.63 -5.49
CA LEU A 124 -18.42 -8.17 -5.35
C LEU A 124 -17.01 -7.56 -5.21
N ILE A 125 -16.11 -8.23 -4.48
CA ILE A 125 -14.70 -7.82 -4.37
C ILE A 125 -14.05 -7.85 -5.77
N VAL A 126 -14.25 -8.90 -6.56
CA VAL A 126 -13.71 -8.99 -7.93
C VAL A 126 -14.26 -7.87 -8.81
N VAL A 127 -15.57 -7.61 -8.76
CA VAL A 127 -16.20 -6.49 -9.50
C VAL A 127 -15.58 -5.16 -9.10
N ALA A 128 -15.38 -4.92 -7.81
CA ALA A 128 -14.75 -3.71 -7.30
C ALA A 128 -13.29 -3.56 -7.81
N ILE A 129 -12.50 -4.64 -7.82
CA ILE A 129 -11.13 -4.62 -8.39
C ILE A 129 -11.17 -4.23 -9.87
N VAL A 130 -12.06 -4.85 -10.65
CA VAL A 130 -12.18 -4.57 -12.10
C VAL A 130 -12.59 -3.11 -12.34
N MET A 131 -13.53 -2.57 -11.56
CA MET A 131 -13.92 -1.17 -11.67
C MET A 131 -12.77 -0.21 -11.35
N VAL A 132 -12.02 -0.49 -10.28
CA VAL A 132 -10.85 0.32 -9.89
C VAL A 132 -9.76 0.28 -10.97
N TRP A 133 -9.52 -0.89 -11.56
CA TRP A 133 -8.56 -1.03 -12.64
C TRP A 133 -8.95 -0.20 -13.88
N ARG A 134 -10.23 -0.19 -14.23
CA ARG A 134 -10.75 0.61 -15.33
C ARG A 134 -10.58 2.11 -15.08
N ASP A 135 -10.90 2.60 -13.89
CA ASP A 135 -10.70 4.01 -13.50
C ASP A 135 -9.22 4.43 -13.67
N ARG A 136 -8.29 3.57 -13.24
CA ARG A 136 -6.86 3.82 -13.41
C ARG A 136 -6.41 3.80 -14.87
N LEU A 137 -6.95 2.91 -15.69
CA LEU A 137 -6.64 2.87 -17.12
C LEU A 137 -7.14 4.13 -17.84
N GLU A 138 -8.28 4.66 -17.44
CA GLU A 138 -8.82 5.91 -17.98
C GLU A 138 -7.95 7.12 -17.57
N ASP A 139 -7.49 7.18 -16.32
CA ASP A 139 -6.55 8.22 -15.88
C ASP A 139 -5.23 8.19 -16.69
N LEU A 140 -4.66 6.99 -16.92
CA LEU A 140 -3.44 6.84 -17.71
C LEU A 140 -3.63 7.33 -19.15
N LYS A 141 -4.74 6.96 -19.79
CA LYS A 141 -5.09 7.45 -21.14
C LYS A 141 -5.26 8.97 -21.19
N ARG A 142 -5.77 9.59 -20.12
CA ARG A 142 -5.89 11.06 -20.04
C ARG A 142 -4.53 11.74 -19.92
N LEU A 143 -3.58 11.13 -19.19
CA LEU A 143 -2.21 11.63 -19.07
C LEU A 143 -1.46 11.52 -20.39
N GLU A 144 -1.56 10.38 -21.07
CA GLU A 144 -0.97 10.16 -22.39
C GLU A 144 -1.49 11.19 -23.42
N LYS A 145 -2.82 11.35 -23.51
CA LYS A 145 -3.43 12.39 -24.37
C LYS A 145 -3.04 13.82 -24.00
N ARG A 146 -2.70 14.09 -22.73
CA ARG A 146 -2.22 15.41 -22.30
C ARG A 146 -0.78 15.62 -22.76
N GLN A 147 0.05 14.59 -22.69
CA GLN A 147 1.44 14.59 -23.14
C GLN A 147 1.54 14.69 -24.67
N GLU A 148 0.68 14.01 -25.43
CA GLU A 148 0.59 14.17 -26.89
C GLU A 148 0.18 15.59 -27.28
N ARG A 149 -0.73 16.21 -26.52
CA ARG A 149 -1.22 17.57 -26.78
C ARG A 149 -0.23 18.65 -26.38
N PHE A 150 0.67 18.35 -25.44
CA PHE A 150 1.70 19.24 -24.94
C PHE A 150 3.02 18.46 -24.81
N PRO A 151 3.69 18.13 -25.93
CA PRO A 151 4.96 17.44 -25.88
C PRO A 151 5.98 18.33 -25.16
N GLU A 152 6.67 17.79 -24.16
CA GLU A 152 7.80 18.51 -23.56
C GLU A 152 8.82 18.84 -24.66
N PRO A 153 9.44 20.04 -24.63
CA PRO A 153 10.50 20.37 -25.56
C PRO A 153 11.62 19.35 -25.38
N SER A 154 11.88 18.60 -26.44
CA SER A 154 12.95 17.61 -26.52
C SER A 154 14.26 18.24 -26.05
N THR A 155 14.76 17.85 -24.87
CA THR A 155 16.17 17.99 -24.51
C THR A 155 16.96 16.98 -25.33
N ARG A 156 16.96 17.17 -26.65
CA ARG A 156 17.83 16.46 -27.58
C ARG A 156 19.23 16.99 -27.30
N VAL A 157 19.98 16.28 -26.45
CA VAL A 157 21.44 16.41 -26.46
C VAL A 157 21.87 16.00 -27.87
N LYS A 158 22.23 16.99 -28.68
CA LYS A 158 22.82 16.82 -30.00
C LYS A 158 24.10 16.01 -29.81
N PRO A 159 24.28 14.83 -30.43
CA PRO A 159 25.59 14.23 -30.46
C PRO A 159 26.46 15.12 -31.36
N PRO A 160 27.64 15.61 -30.93
CA PRO A 160 28.58 16.15 -31.88
C PRO A 160 29.20 14.97 -32.62
N GLY A 161 28.60 14.59 -33.75
CA GLY A 161 29.30 13.88 -34.82
C GLY A 161 29.96 14.90 -35.73
N GLY A 162 31.25 14.72 -36.04
CA GLY A 162 31.96 15.51 -37.04
C GLY A 162 33.48 15.52 -36.85
N MET A 163 34.14 14.60 -37.54
CA MET A 163 35.58 14.40 -37.75
C MET A 163 36.32 15.62 -38.36
N THR A 164 37.65 15.45 -38.54
CA THR A 164 38.69 16.27 -39.24
C THR A 164 39.46 17.23 -38.35
N GLU A 165 40.78 17.40 -38.42
CA GLU A 165 41.92 16.81 -39.13
C GLU A 165 43.17 17.29 -38.33
N GLY A 166 44.34 16.67 -38.54
CA GLY A 166 45.49 16.83 -37.65
C GLY A 166 46.11 18.22 -37.56
N GLU A 167 46.93 18.43 -36.53
CA GLU A 167 48.09 19.31 -36.57
C GLU A 167 49.12 18.83 -35.52
N ALA A 168 50.29 18.49 -36.06
CA ALA A 168 51.65 18.30 -35.53
C ALA A 168 51.88 17.94 -34.04
#